data_AF-A0A2P8ER23-F1
#
_entry.id   AF-A0A2P8ER23-F1
#
_cell.length_a   1.000
_cell.length_b   1.000
_cell.length_c   1.000
_cell.angle_alpha   90.00
_cell.angle_beta   90.00
_cell.angle_gamma   90.00
#
_symmetry.space_group_name_H-M   'P 1'
#
loop_
_entity.id
_entity.type
_entity.pdbx_description
1 polymer ?
#
loop_
_entity_poly.entity_id
_entity_poly.type
_entity_poly.pdbx_seq_one_letter_code
_entity_poly.pdbx_strand_id
1 'polypeptide(L)'
;MKRLSLLAAVLALGGCVNLSGALKEDPTADQFYTLDTRYYRFCRGETADCQDLTSIVSVRAQLAPIEKVYGRTISGPNYPTDLARMILTPPDGSYTSTPMDSDGRYFRIPINTHTDTVWTTIDNAYNSIYR
;
A
#
# COMPACT_ATOMS: atom_id res chain seq x y z
N MET A 1 -52.92 -27.19 -28.27
CA MET A 1 -53.20 -27.08 -26.82
C MET A 1 -51.95 -27.53 -26.07
N LYS A 2 -51.12 -26.58 -25.63
CA LYS A 2 -50.88 -26.28 -24.21
C LYS A 2 -50.61 -27.54 -23.37
N ARG A 3 -49.34 -27.80 -23.04
CA ARG A 3 -48.80 -27.74 -21.67
C ARG A 3 -47.31 -27.39 -21.72
N LEU A 4 -47.06 -26.09 -21.70
CA LEU A 4 -45.87 -25.49 -21.10
C LEU A 4 -45.82 -25.91 -19.61
N SER A 5 -44.63 -25.75 -19.03
CA SER A 5 -44.34 -25.70 -17.60
C SER A 5 -43.86 -27.01 -16.98
N LEU A 6 -42.54 -27.12 -16.86
CA LEU A 6 -41.84 -27.56 -15.65
C LEU A 6 -40.36 -27.15 -15.79
N LEU A 7 -40.14 -25.84 -15.90
CA LEU A 7 -38.89 -25.18 -15.49
C LEU A 7 -39.09 -24.74 -14.04
N ALA A 8 -37.99 -24.71 -13.26
CA ALA A 8 -37.85 -24.04 -11.96
C ALA A 8 -38.11 -24.85 -10.68
N ALA A 9 -37.28 -25.87 -10.40
CA ALA A 9 -37.20 -26.41 -9.03
C ALA A 9 -35.78 -26.78 -8.53
N VAL A 10 -34.69 -26.44 -9.24
CA VAL A 10 -33.32 -26.79 -8.80
C VAL A 10 -32.46 -25.59 -8.38
N LEU A 11 -32.98 -24.37 -8.46
CA LEU A 11 -32.28 -23.16 -7.97
C LEU A 11 -32.47 -22.90 -6.46
N ALA A 12 -33.15 -23.78 -5.73
CA ALA A 12 -33.44 -23.61 -4.31
C ALA A 12 -32.31 -24.10 -3.36
N LEU A 13 -31.12 -24.42 -3.87
CA LEU A 13 -29.91 -24.66 -3.06
C LEU A 13 -29.00 -23.43 -2.96
N GLY A 14 -29.37 -22.30 -3.57
CA GLY A 14 -28.71 -21.01 -3.39
C GLY A 14 -29.02 -20.36 -2.04
N GLY A 15 -28.91 -21.12 -0.95
CA GLY A 15 -28.90 -20.54 0.39
C GLY A 15 -27.76 -19.53 0.43
N CYS A 16 -28.11 -18.25 0.52
CA CYS A 16 -27.19 -17.13 0.65
C CYS A 16 -26.19 -17.44 1.76
N VAL A 17 -25.01 -17.89 1.40
CA VAL A 17 -23.86 -17.94 2.30
C VAL A 17 -23.70 -16.50 2.79
N ASN A 18 -23.97 -16.30 4.08
CA ASN A 18 -23.92 -14.99 4.72
C ASN A 18 -22.44 -14.58 4.79
N LEU A 19 -21.91 -14.09 3.66
CA LEU A 19 -20.53 -13.70 3.44
C LEU A 19 -20.11 -12.52 4.34
N SER A 20 -21.11 -11.85 4.94
CA SER A 20 -20.94 -10.75 5.90
C SER A 20 -20.14 -11.15 7.15
N GLY A 21 -20.18 -12.44 7.54
CA GLY A 21 -19.38 -12.95 8.67
C GLY A 21 -17.97 -13.42 8.29
N ALA A 22 -17.75 -13.73 7.01
CA ALA A 22 -16.47 -14.20 6.47
C ALA A 22 -15.54 -13.05 6.06
N LEU A 23 -16.07 -11.84 5.88
CA LEU A 23 -15.35 -10.60 5.60
C LEU A 23 -15.13 -9.77 6.87
N LYS A 24 -14.76 -10.40 8.00
CA LYS A 24 -14.25 -9.62 9.13
C LYS A 24 -12.88 -9.08 8.73
N GLU A 25 -12.83 -7.79 8.44
CA GLU A 25 -11.56 -7.07 8.33
C GLU A 25 -10.74 -7.32 9.59
N ASP A 26 -9.50 -7.73 9.41
CA ASP A 26 -8.56 -7.86 10.52
C ASP A 26 -8.36 -6.46 11.12
N PRO A 27 -8.68 -6.24 12.41
CA PRO A 27 -8.56 -4.92 13.05
C PRO A 27 -7.11 -4.43 13.16
N THR A 28 -6.13 -5.25 12.77
CA THR A 28 -4.71 -4.89 12.71
C THR A 28 -4.22 -4.62 11.28
N ALA A 29 -5.09 -4.74 10.27
CA ALA A 29 -4.75 -4.63 8.86
C ALA A 29 -4.25 -3.25 8.43
N ASP A 30 -4.35 -2.21 9.27
CA ASP A 30 -3.86 -0.84 9.01
C ASP A 30 -2.76 -0.39 9.99
N GLN A 31 -2.32 -1.27 10.90
CA GLN A 31 -1.36 -0.95 11.97
C GLN A 31 0.12 -1.03 11.53
N PHE A 32 0.36 -1.02 10.21
CA PHE A 32 1.66 -1.08 9.58
C PHE A 32 1.55 -0.46 8.18
N TYR A 33 2.67 -0.29 7.50
CA TYR A 33 2.71 -0.04 6.07
C TYR A 33 3.15 -1.30 5.32
N THR A 34 2.69 -1.44 4.08
CA THR A 34 3.26 -2.40 3.13
C THR A 34 3.96 -1.68 1.99
N LEU A 35 5.05 -2.26 1.50
CA LEU A 35 5.73 -1.81 0.29
C LEU A 35 5.80 -2.95 -0.72
N ASP A 36 5.22 -2.75 -1.90
CA ASP A 36 5.40 -3.60 -3.08
C ASP A 36 6.60 -3.10 -3.88
N THR A 37 7.72 -3.81 -3.84
CA THR A 37 8.96 -3.41 -4.54
C THR A 37 8.89 -3.53 -6.06
N ARG A 38 7.90 -4.28 -6.59
CA ARG A 38 7.71 -4.42 -8.04
C ARG A 38 7.01 -3.21 -8.65
N TYR A 39 6.00 -2.69 -7.96
CA TYR A 39 5.17 -1.59 -8.45
C TYR A 39 5.34 -0.28 -7.67
N TYR A 40 6.24 -0.26 -6.69
CA TYR A 40 6.49 0.90 -5.83
C TYR A 40 5.22 1.44 -5.16
N ARG A 41 4.34 0.55 -4.72
CA ARG A 41 3.13 0.92 -3.97
C ARG A 41 3.42 0.85 -2.48
N PHE A 42 3.16 1.96 -1.79
CA PHE A 42 3.28 2.08 -0.36
C PHE A 42 1.89 2.22 0.24
N CYS A 43 1.38 1.19 0.92
CA CYS A 43 0.00 1.12 1.37
C CYS A 43 -0.12 1.09 2.89
N ARG A 44 -1.23 1.58 3.44
CA ARG A 44 -1.58 1.37 4.85
C ARG A 44 -2.00 -0.09 5.04
N GLY A 45 -1.11 -0.85 5.66
CA GLY A 45 -1.14 -2.28 5.84
C GLY A 45 -1.64 -3.05 4.61
N GLU A 46 -2.65 -3.90 4.77
CA GLU A 46 -3.23 -4.73 3.71
C GLU A 46 -4.50 -4.12 3.09
N THR A 47 -4.61 -2.79 3.13
CA THR A 47 -5.76 -2.05 2.59
C THR A 47 -5.55 -1.62 1.13
N ALA A 48 -6.58 -1.05 0.51
CA ALA A 48 -6.49 -0.42 -0.81
C ALA A 48 -5.99 1.04 -0.77
N ASP A 49 -5.75 1.60 0.43
CA ASP A 49 -5.22 2.95 0.59
C ASP A 49 -3.71 2.93 0.35
N CYS A 50 -3.30 3.41 -0.81
CA CYS A 50 -1.93 3.29 -1.32
C CYS A 50 -1.45 4.59 -1.96
N GLN A 51 -0.18 4.91 -1.71
CA GLN A 51 0.59 5.92 -2.39
C GLN A 51 1.50 5.28 -3.44
N ASP A 52 1.61 5.88 -4.62
CA ASP A 52 2.54 5.46 -5.68
C ASP A 52 3.85 6.23 -5.55
N LEU A 53 4.95 5.56 -5.20
CA LEU A 53 6.26 6.22 -5.04
C LEU A 53 6.84 6.71 -6.37
N THR A 54 6.33 6.25 -7.52
CA THR A 54 6.79 6.76 -8.83
C THR A 54 6.42 8.23 -9.05
N SER A 55 5.39 8.72 -8.35
CA SER A 55 4.94 10.11 -8.39
C SER A 55 6.02 11.12 -7.98
N ILE A 56 7.00 10.71 -7.15
CA ILE A 56 8.04 11.59 -6.62
C ILE A 56 8.91 12.23 -7.71
N VAL A 57 8.97 11.61 -8.89
CA VAL A 57 9.73 12.11 -10.04
C VAL A 57 9.21 13.49 -10.48
N SER A 58 7.90 13.72 -10.35
CA SER A 58 7.24 14.97 -10.75
C SER A 58 7.24 16.04 -9.65
N VAL A 59 7.58 15.69 -8.41
CA VAL A 59 7.44 16.55 -7.22
C VAL A 59 8.73 16.68 -6.41
N ARG A 60 9.89 16.59 -7.08
CA ARG A 60 11.20 16.56 -6.42
C ARG A 60 11.43 17.71 -5.44
N ALA A 61 10.91 18.91 -5.73
CA ALA A 61 11.00 20.07 -4.86
C ALA A 61 10.26 19.92 -3.51
N GLN A 62 9.36 18.94 -3.39
CA GLN A 62 8.54 18.70 -2.20
C GLN A 62 9.09 17.58 -1.31
N LEU A 63 10.19 16.92 -1.70
CA LEU A 63 10.72 15.75 -0.99
C LEU A 63 11.57 16.09 0.26
N ALA A 64 11.87 17.38 0.48
CA ALA A 64 12.71 17.84 1.57
C ALA A 64 12.31 17.31 2.98
N PRO A 65 11.01 17.13 3.33
CA PRO A 65 10.66 16.53 4.62
C PRO A 65 11.16 15.09 4.78
N ILE A 66 11.08 14.28 3.73
CA ILE A 66 11.60 12.90 3.72
C ILE A 66 13.13 12.94 3.88
N GLU A 67 13.80 13.74 3.06
CA GLU A 67 15.25 13.81 3.06
C GLU A 67 15.81 14.26 4.42
N LYS A 68 15.10 15.18 5.08
CA LYS A 68 15.44 15.65 6.41
C LYS A 68 15.28 14.55 7.46
N VAL A 69 14.18 13.80 7.47
CA VAL A 69 13.94 12.78 8.51
C VAL A 69 14.90 11.60 8.38
N TYR A 70 15.23 11.19 7.15
CA TYR A 70 16.21 10.11 6.92
C TYR A 70 17.67 10.58 6.88
N GLY A 71 17.92 11.88 6.99
CA GLY A 71 19.28 12.45 7.01
C GLY A 71 20.06 12.29 5.69
N ARG A 72 19.38 12.04 4.56
CA ARG A 72 20.00 11.95 3.23
C ARG A 72 19.05 12.38 2.13
N THR A 73 19.61 12.86 1.02
CA THR A 73 18.84 13.21 -0.17
C THR A 73 18.44 11.98 -0.98
N ILE A 74 17.27 12.03 -1.64
CA ILE A 74 16.85 11.02 -2.59
C ILE A 74 17.60 11.25 -3.91
N SER A 75 18.40 10.26 -4.31
CA SER A 75 19.32 10.37 -5.45
C SER A 75 18.82 9.65 -6.70
N GLY A 76 18.98 10.31 -7.86
CA GLY A 76 18.71 9.72 -9.17
C GLY A 76 19.82 8.78 -9.68
N PRO A 77 19.64 8.20 -10.88
CA PRO A 77 18.57 8.49 -11.84
C PRO A 77 17.22 7.82 -11.51
N ASN A 78 17.22 6.81 -10.63
CA ASN A 78 16.01 6.06 -10.27
C ASN A 78 15.51 6.44 -8.87
N TYR A 79 14.82 7.59 -8.78
CA TYR A 79 14.30 8.14 -7.54
C TYR A 79 13.37 7.17 -6.79
N PRO A 80 12.39 6.50 -7.45
CA PRO A 80 11.48 5.60 -6.74
C PRO A 80 12.20 4.41 -6.08
N THR A 81 13.18 3.82 -6.78
CA THR A 81 14.01 2.75 -6.19
C THR A 81 14.84 3.26 -5.02
N ASP A 82 15.40 4.46 -5.12
CA ASP A 82 16.20 5.04 -4.03
C ASP A 82 15.35 5.33 -2.79
N LEU A 83 14.15 5.89 -2.98
CA LEU A 83 13.19 6.09 -1.89
C LEU A 83 12.74 4.75 -1.29
N ALA A 84 12.40 3.76 -2.12
CA ALA A 84 12.04 2.42 -1.64
C ALA A 84 13.16 1.81 -0.78
N ARG A 85 14.42 1.93 -1.21
CA ARG A 85 15.58 1.47 -0.41
C ARG A 85 15.70 2.21 0.91
N MET A 86 15.51 3.53 0.89
CA MET A 86 15.55 4.37 2.09
C MET A 86 14.49 3.96 3.11
N ILE A 87 13.28 3.62 2.65
CA ILE A 87 12.20 3.10 3.49
C ILE A 87 12.55 1.69 4.00
N LEU A 88 13.00 0.79 3.13
CA LEU A 88 13.26 -0.60 3.54
C LEU A 88 14.46 -0.74 4.48
N THR A 89 15.46 0.11 4.29
CA THR A 89 16.74 0.10 5.02
C THR A 89 17.08 1.53 5.42
N PRO A 90 16.46 2.05 6.48
CA PRO A 90 16.71 3.42 6.94
C PRO A 90 18.20 3.61 7.28
N PRO A 91 18.86 4.68 6.81
CA PRO A 91 20.30 4.86 6.99
C PRO A 91 20.75 4.94 8.45
N ASP A 92 19.86 5.42 9.32
CA ASP A 92 20.09 5.58 10.75
C ASP A 92 19.67 4.33 11.57
N GLY A 93 19.13 3.31 10.91
CA GLY A 93 18.64 2.10 11.57
C GLY A 93 17.42 2.34 12.46
N SER A 94 16.66 3.43 12.26
CA SER A 94 15.51 3.81 13.09
C SER A 94 14.41 2.74 13.19
N TYR A 95 14.34 1.83 12.21
CA TYR A 95 13.45 0.68 12.23
C TYR A 95 13.96 -0.44 11.31
N THR A 96 13.29 -1.59 11.36
CA THR A 96 13.54 -2.72 10.47
C THR A 96 12.27 -3.08 9.71
N SER A 97 12.42 -3.34 8.42
CA SER A 97 11.35 -3.85 7.56
C SER A 97 11.42 -5.38 7.47
N THR A 98 10.27 -6.05 7.48
CA THR A 98 10.18 -7.51 7.47
C THR A 98 9.59 -8.00 6.15
N PRO A 99 10.23 -8.93 5.42
CA PRO A 99 9.62 -9.51 4.23
C PRO A 99 8.34 -10.28 4.57
N MET A 100 7.33 -10.17 3.72
CA MET A 100 6.03 -10.85 3.88
C MET A 100 5.88 -12.06 2.97
N ASP A 101 6.78 -12.22 2.00
CA ASP A 101 6.80 -13.32 1.04
C ASP A 101 8.22 -13.90 0.91
N SER A 102 8.33 -15.04 0.23
CA SER A 102 9.61 -15.70 -0.07
C SER A 102 10.45 -14.95 -1.11
N ASP A 103 9.79 -14.14 -1.93
CA ASP A 103 10.37 -13.55 -3.14
C ASP A 103 10.93 -12.14 -2.88
N GLY A 104 10.76 -11.61 -1.66
CA GLY A 104 11.16 -10.27 -1.29
C GLY A 104 10.41 -9.18 -2.04
N ARG A 105 9.16 -9.44 -2.46
CA ARG A 105 8.37 -8.44 -3.17
C ARG A 105 7.62 -7.53 -2.20
N TYR A 106 6.98 -8.11 -1.19
CA TYR A 106 6.23 -7.37 -0.19
C TYR A 106 6.99 -7.27 1.12
N PHE A 107 7.02 -6.06 1.69
CA PHE A 107 7.60 -5.81 3.01
C PHE A 107 6.59 -5.16 3.94
N ARG A 108 6.56 -5.64 5.19
CA ARG A 108 5.90 -5.01 6.32
C ARG A 108 6.85 -3.98 6.93
N ILE A 109 6.36 -2.77 7.09
CA ILE A 109 7.09 -1.61 7.60
C ILE A 109 6.33 -1.06 8.81
N PRO A 110 6.98 -0.83 9.97
CA PRO A 110 6.29 -0.31 11.14
C PRO A 110 5.85 1.15 10.92
N ILE A 111 4.70 1.52 11.50
CA ILE A 111 4.29 2.92 11.60
C ILE A 111 5.18 3.65 12.61
N ASN A 112 5.83 4.72 12.16
CA ASN A 112 6.60 5.64 12.98
C ASN A 112 6.76 6.99 12.28
N THR A 113 7.45 7.93 12.92
CA THR A 113 7.66 9.29 12.39
C THR A 113 8.29 9.32 10.99
N HIS A 114 9.22 8.43 10.67
CA HIS A 114 9.86 8.39 9.35
C HIS A 114 8.89 7.95 8.25
N THR A 115 8.17 6.85 8.49
CA THR A 115 7.25 6.25 7.52
C THR A 115 6.01 7.10 7.32
N ASP A 116 5.53 7.74 8.40
CA ASP A 116 4.42 8.70 8.35
C ASP A 116 4.83 9.96 7.57
N THR A 117 6.08 10.43 7.75
CA THR A 117 6.61 11.56 6.96
C THR A 117 6.62 11.22 5.48
N VAL A 118 7.01 10.00 5.10
CA VAL A 118 6.92 9.54 3.70
C VAL A 118 5.48 9.57 3.22
N TRP A 119 4.57 8.92 3.96
CA TRP A 119 3.16 8.85 3.61
C TRP A 119 2.56 10.23 3.36
N THR A 120 2.67 11.14 4.34
CA THR A 120 2.11 12.48 4.27
C THR A 120 2.76 13.33 3.18
N THR A 121 4.08 13.21 2.98
CA THR A 121 4.76 13.98 1.94
C THR A 121 4.28 13.59 0.54
N ILE A 122 4.12 12.29 0.28
CA ILE A 122 3.66 11.81 -1.03
C ILE A 122 2.18 12.15 -1.23
N ASP A 123 1.35 11.99 -0.20
CA ASP A 123 -0.07 12.36 -0.27
C ASP A 123 -0.26 13.85 -0.58
N ASN A 124 0.46 14.73 0.14
CA ASN A 124 0.44 16.17 -0.10
C ASN A 124 0.91 16.50 -1.52
N ALA A 125 1.96 15.83 -1.98
CA ALA A 125 2.51 16.05 -3.31
C ALA A 125 1.55 15.62 -4.42
N TYR A 126 0.90 14.46 -4.27
CA TYR A 126 -0.17 14.01 -5.16
C TYR A 126 -1.31 15.03 -5.19
N ASN A 127 -1.79 15.45 -4.02
CA ASN A 127 -2.87 16.43 -3.90
C ASN A 127 -2.49 17.77 -4.55
N SER A 128 -1.23 18.21 -4.47
CA SER A 128 -0.78 19.46 -5.11
C SER A 128 -0.80 19.46 -6.65
N ILE A 129 -0.80 18.27 -7.27
CA ILE A 129 -0.83 18.13 -8.74
C ILE A 129 -2.26 17.87 -9.23
N TYR A 130 -3.00 17.03 -8.52
CA TYR A 130 -4.22 16.42 -9.02
C TYR A 130 -5.51 16.90 -8.35
N ARG A 131 -5.43 17.73 -7.30
CA ARG A 131 -6.59 18.30 -6.60
C ARG A 131 -6.48 19.82 -6.52
#